data_AF-A0A936AEF0-F1
#
_entry.id   AF-A0A936AEF0-F1
#
_cell.length_a   1.000
_cell.length_b   1.000
_cell.length_c   1.000
_cell.angle_alpha   90.00
_cell.angle_beta   90.00
_cell.angle_gamma   90.00
#
_symmetry.space_group_name_H-M   'P 1'
#
loop_
_entity.id
_entity.type
_entity.pdbx_description
1 polymer ?
#
loop_
_entity_poly.entity_id
_entity_poly.type
_entity_poly.pdbx_seq_one_letter_code
_entity_poly.pdbx_strand_id
1 'polypeptide(L)'
;MNKTQPNPEYFGLHIGELVKKLVEEKGYSHRYIATKMGISYTGSHHKYANPIYGSIYDLIKISQILNADIIGLIYNEIHVRYPELFAYKEFHNVKQYINGKENDPMAVLKKENESLYALIKVLKAAQKQ
;
A
#
# COMPACT_ATOMS: atom_id res chain seq x y z
N MET A 1 4.25 -20.04 -20.58
CA MET A 1 3.75 -19.61 -19.25
C MET A 1 3.37 -18.15 -19.34
N ASN A 2 2.07 -17.83 -19.34
CA ASN A 2 1.60 -16.45 -19.35
C ASN A 2 2.00 -15.79 -18.02
N LYS A 3 2.93 -14.85 -18.07
CA LYS A 3 3.22 -13.95 -16.95
C LYS A 3 2.07 -12.97 -16.88
N THR A 4 1.08 -13.26 -16.05
CA THR A 4 0.03 -12.29 -15.70
C THR A 4 0.74 -11.04 -15.20
N GLN A 5 0.57 -9.92 -15.90
CA GLN A 5 1.13 -8.64 -15.43
C GLN A 5 0.57 -8.39 -14.02
N PRO A 6 1.41 -8.03 -13.03
CA PRO A 6 0.94 -7.76 -11.68
C PRO A 6 -0.13 -6.67 -11.77
N ASN A 7 -1.30 -6.92 -11.16
CA ASN A 7 -2.30 -5.85 -11.04
C ASN A 7 -1.62 -4.70 -10.28
N PRO A 8 -1.40 -3.53 -10.92
CA PRO A 8 -0.59 -2.46 -10.35
C PRO A 8 -1.16 -1.91 -9.05
N GLU A 9 -2.44 -2.16 -8.76
CA GLU A 9 -3.10 -1.71 -7.53
C GLU A 9 -2.51 -2.29 -6.24
N TYR A 10 -1.81 -3.44 -6.29
CA TYR A 10 -1.36 -4.14 -5.06
C TYR A 10 0.08 -4.64 -5.09
N PHE A 11 0.88 -4.37 -6.12
CA PHE A 11 2.25 -4.90 -6.25
C PHE A 11 2.32 -6.45 -6.07
N GLY A 12 1.24 -7.16 -6.39
CA GLY A 12 1.11 -8.59 -6.11
C GLY A 12 1.21 -8.99 -4.62
N LEU A 13 1.13 -8.03 -3.70
CA LEU A 13 1.17 -8.24 -2.25
C LEU A 13 -0.25 -8.28 -1.69
N HIS A 14 -0.58 -9.38 -1.02
CA HIS A 14 -1.86 -9.52 -0.33
C HIS A 14 -1.69 -9.15 1.15
N ILE A 15 -1.96 -7.89 1.49
CA ILE A 15 -1.72 -7.36 2.84
C ILE A 15 -2.62 -8.06 3.87
N GLY A 16 -3.87 -8.40 3.50
CA GLY A 16 -4.78 -9.12 4.38
C GLY A 16 -4.22 -10.44 4.91
N GLU A 17 -3.72 -11.30 4.01
CA GLU A 17 -3.05 -12.55 4.35
C GLU A 17 -1.74 -12.36 5.11
N LEU A 18 -0.95 -11.32 4.81
CA LEU A 18 0.25 -10.98 5.59
C LEU A 18 -0.11 -10.68 7.05
N VAL A 19 -1.14 -9.85 7.28
CA VAL A 19 -1.61 -9.53 8.64
C VAL A 19 -2.18 -10.76 9.33
N LYS A 20 -2.94 -11.61 8.61
CA LYS A 20 -3.47 -12.86 9.16
C LYS A 20 -2.37 -13.78 9.66
N LYS A 21 -1.30 -13.98 8.87
CA LYS A 21 -0.15 -14.79 9.29
C LYS A 21 0.50 -14.24 10.56
N LEU A 22 0.70 -12.93 10.64
CA LEU A 22 1.25 -12.30 11.85
C LEU A 22 0.35 -12.50 13.08
N VAL A 23 -0.97 -12.44 12.91
CA VAL A 23 -1.94 -12.73 13.99
C VAL A 23 -1.77 -14.16 14.49
N GLU A 24 -1.69 -15.13 13.57
CA GLU A 24 -1.51 -16.55 13.87
C GLU A 24 -0.15 -16.84 14.53
N GLU A 25 0.94 -16.25 14.02
CA GLU A 25 2.31 -16.37 14.57
C GLU A 25 2.41 -15.83 16.00
N LYS A 26 1.66 -14.77 16.32
CA LYS A 26 1.58 -14.21 17.67
C LYS A 26 0.64 -15.00 18.59
N GLY A 27 -0.03 -16.04 18.09
CA GLY A 27 -0.95 -16.89 18.85
C GLY A 27 -2.28 -16.22 19.19
N TYR A 28 -2.66 -15.15 18.48
CA TYR A 28 -3.92 -14.47 18.72
C TYR A 28 -5.05 -15.09 17.91
N SER A 29 -6.25 -15.16 18.52
CA SER A 29 -7.45 -15.57 17.78
C SER A 29 -8.01 -14.42 16.94
N HIS A 30 -8.64 -14.74 15.81
CA HIS A 30 -9.33 -13.73 14.99
C HIS A 30 -10.43 -12.99 15.76
N ARG A 31 -11.07 -13.66 16.72
CA ARG A 31 -12.07 -13.06 17.60
C ARG A 31 -11.45 -12.04 18.55
N TYR A 32 -10.30 -12.35 19.13
CA TYR A 32 -9.55 -11.39 19.95
C TYR A 32 -9.18 -10.15 19.15
N ILE A 33 -8.66 -10.32 17.92
CA ILE A 33 -8.31 -9.21 17.04
C ILE A 33 -9.55 -8.38 16.69
N ALA A 34 -10.66 -9.02 16.32
CA ALA A 34 -11.91 -8.31 16.02
C ALA A 34 -12.36 -7.43 17.20
N THR A 35 -12.33 -7.98 18.42
CA THR A 35 -12.66 -7.25 19.64
C THR A 35 -11.72 -6.06 19.88
N LYS A 36 -10.41 -6.24 19.75
CA LYS A 36 -9.43 -5.14 19.94
C LYS A 36 -9.51 -4.08 18.84
N MET A 37 -9.86 -4.49 17.63
CA MET A 37 -10.09 -3.58 16.50
C MET A 37 -11.44 -2.85 16.61
N GLY A 38 -12.38 -3.34 17.41
CA GLY A 38 -13.73 -2.77 17.53
C GLY A 38 -14.62 -3.09 16.33
N ILE A 39 -14.41 -4.24 15.69
CA ILE A 39 -15.14 -4.70 14.50
C ILE A 39 -15.81 -6.04 14.75
N SER A 40 -16.74 -6.43 13.88
CA SER A 40 -17.36 -7.76 13.93
C SER A 40 -16.35 -8.85 13.58
N TYR A 41 -16.63 -10.08 14.03
CA TYR A 41 -15.83 -11.25 13.67
C TYR A 41 -15.82 -11.50 12.15
N THR A 42 -16.96 -11.32 11.48
CA THR A 42 -17.04 -11.39 10.02
C THR A 42 -16.25 -10.26 9.34
N GLY A 43 -16.23 -9.07 9.95
CA GLY A 43 -15.42 -7.94 9.49
C GLY A 43 -13.92 -8.23 9.52
N SER A 44 -13.41 -8.90 10.57
CA SER A 44 -11.99 -9.26 10.61
C SER A 44 -11.63 -10.30 9.54
N HIS A 45 -12.48 -11.31 9.33
CA HIS A 45 -12.32 -12.28 8.24
C HIS A 45 -12.31 -11.62 6.86
N HIS A 46 -13.21 -10.67 6.63
CA HIS A 46 -13.25 -9.93 5.37
C HIS A 46 -11.97 -9.12 5.13
N LYS A 47 -11.40 -8.50 6.18
CA LYS A 47 -10.11 -7.80 6.09
C LYS A 47 -8.96 -8.73 5.73
N TYR A 48 -8.94 -9.97 6.24
CA TYR A 48 -7.89 -10.93 5.90
C TYR A 48 -7.98 -11.43 4.47
N ALA A 49 -9.19 -11.60 3.94
CA ALA A 49 -9.43 -12.05 2.57
C ALA A 49 -9.21 -10.95 1.51
N ASN A 50 -8.99 -9.71 1.92
CA ASN A 50 -8.85 -8.57 1.01
C ASN A 50 -7.36 -8.23 0.76
N PRO A 51 -6.94 -8.05 -0.52
CA PRO A 51 -5.59 -7.62 -0.86
C PRO A 51 -5.18 -6.32 -0.15
N ILE A 52 -6.13 -5.39 0.04
CA ILE A 52 -6.00 -4.27 0.97
C ILE A 52 -6.68 -4.65 2.29
N TYR A 53 -5.88 -4.78 3.35
CA TYR A 53 -6.38 -5.06 4.71
C TYR A 53 -7.36 -3.98 5.22
N GLY A 54 -7.20 -2.75 4.74
CA GLY A 54 -8.04 -1.60 5.08
C GLY A 54 -7.29 -0.29 4.88
N SER A 55 -7.68 0.70 5.67
CA SER A 55 -7.01 1.99 5.68
C SER A 55 -5.63 1.92 6.34
N ILE A 56 -4.80 2.95 6.14
CA ILE A 56 -3.54 3.07 6.88
C ILE A 56 -3.77 3.14 8.41
N TYR A 57 -4.91 3.69 8.84
CA TYR A 57 -5.29 3.72 10.25
C TYR A 57 -5.53 2.30 10.79
N ASP A 58 -6.17 1.43 10.02
CA ASP A 58 -6.34 0.02 10.40
C ASP A 58 -4.99 -0.68 10.56
N LEU A 59 -4.05 -0.42 9.64
CA LEU A 59 -2.70 -0.97 9.67
C LEU A 59 -1.90 -0.49 10.89
N ILE A 60 -1.99 0.79 11.24
CA ILE A 60 -1.36 1.33 12.47
C ILE A 60 -1.97 0.67 13.71
N LYS A 61 -3.30 0.57 13.77
CA LYS A 61 -4.00 0.00 14.93
C LYS A 61 -3.65 -1.47 15.14
N ILE A 62 -3.65 -2.27 14.08
CA ILE A 62 -3.29 -3.69 14.19
C ILE A 62 -1.79 -3.87 14.46
N SER A 63 -0.93 -2.99 13.96
CA SER A 63 0.51 -2.96 14.32
C SER A 63 0.70 -2.77 15.83
N GLN A 64 -0.05 -1.87 16.44
CA GLN A 64 -0.03 -1.64 17.90
C GLN A 64 -0.56 -2.85 18.68
N ILE A 65 -1.65 -3.46 18.23
CA ILE A 65 -2.23 -4.65 18.89
C ILE A 65 -1.26 -5.84 18.87
N LEU A 66 -0.56 -6.04 17.74
CA LEU A 66 0.37 -7.14 17.54
C LEU A 66 1.80 -6.86 18.04
N ASN A 67 2.07 -5.61 18.43
CA ASN A 67 3.42 -5.10 18.70
C ASN A 67 4.40 -5.49 17.57
N ALA A 68 4.04 -5.11 16.34
CA ALA A 68 4.78 -5.45 15.12
C ALA A 68 4.75 -4.28 14.11
N ASP A 69 5.86 -4.07 13.40
CA ASP A 69 5.95 -3.02 12.36
C ASP A 69 5.45 -3.53 11.00
N ILE A 70 4.13 -3.55 10.83
CA ILE A 70 3.50 -4.08 9.61
C ILE A 70 3.80 -3.19 8.40
N ILE A 71 3.91 -1.87 8.61
CA ILE A 71 4.22 -0.93 7.53
C ILE A 71 5.64 -1.16 7.03
N GLY A 72 6.61 -1.32 7.92
CA GLY A 72 7.98 -1.70 7.57
C GLY A 72 8.06 -3.05 6.86
N LEU A 73 7.26 -4.04 7.28
CA LEU A 73 7.18 -5.34 6.59
C LEU A 73 6.63 -5.21 5.17
N ILE A 74 5.56 -4.42 4.97
CA ILE A 74 5.01 -4.14 3.64
C ILE A 74 6.05 -3.43 2.76
N TYR A 75 6.73 -2.42 3.30
CA TYR A 75 7.78 -1.69 2.59
C TYR A 75 8.90 -2.63 2.14
N ASN A 76 9.39 -3.49 3.03
CA ASN A 76 10.44 -4.46 2.72
C ASN A 76 9.99 -5.46 1.64
N GLU A 77 8.76 -5.97 1.71
CA GLU A 77 8.22 -6.87 0.67
C GLU A 77 8.17 -6.20 -0.70
N ILE A 78 7.72 -4.95 -0.77
CA ILE A 78 7.67 -4.20 -2.03
C ILE A 78 9.09 -3.91 -2.51
N HIS A 79 10.02 -3.56 -1.62
CA HIS A 79 11.42 -3.32 -1.95
C HIS A 79 12.11 -4.55 -2.53
N VAL A 80 11.86 -5.74 -1.97
CA VAL A 80 12.43 -7.00 -2.46
C VAL A 80 11.85 -7.37 -3.83
N ARG A 81 10.55 -7.15 -4.04
CA ARG A 81 9.86 -7.52 -5.29
C ARG A 81 10.15 -6.55 -6.44
N TYR A 82 10.30 -5.28 -6.11
CA TYR A 82 10.45 -4.18 -7.06
C TYR A 82 11.59 -3.25 -6.64
N PRO A 83 12.84 -3.75 -6.54
CA PRO A 83 13.99 -2.97 -6.09
C PRO A 83 14.25 -1.72 -6.95
N GLU A 84 13.85 -1.76 -8.23
CA GLU A 84 13.93 -0.64 -9.17
C GLU A 84 13.13 0.58 -8.71
N LEU A 85 12.00 0.39 -8.01
CA LEU A 85 11.19 1.51 -7.48
C LEU A 85 11.92 2.28 -6.37
N PHE A 86 12.95 1.69 -5.78
CA PHE A 86 13.70 2.24 -4.65
C PHE A 86 15.18 2.52 -5.00
N ALA A 87 15.59 2.26 -6.23
CA ALA A 87 16.93 2.56 -6.71
C ALA A 87 17.10 4.08 -6.87
N TYR A 88 17.60 4.73 -5.81
CA TYR A 88 17.86 6.17 -5.73
C TYR A 88 18.79 6.73 -6.83
N LYS A 89 19.43 5.87 -7.64
CA LYS A 89 20.28 6.26 -8.78
C LYS A 89 19.49 6.83 -9.96
N GLU A 90 18.20 6.54 -10.12
CA GLU A 90 17.39 7.14 -11.19
C GLU A 90 16.75 8.48 -10.79
N PHE A 91 16.49 8.69 -9.49
CA PHE A 91 16.04 9.99 -8.97
C PHE A 91 17.08 11.11 -9.16
N HIS A 92 18.37 10.78 -9.19
CA HIS A 92 19.45 11.74 -9.40
C HIS A 92 19.66 12.14 -10.87
N ASN A 93 19.22 11.33 -11.83
CA ASN A 93 19.22 11.72 -13.25
C ASN A 93 18.13 12.75 -13.57
N VAL A 94 17.12 12.90 -12.70
CA VAL A 94 16.16 14.01 -12.77
C VAL A 94 16.83 15.36 -12.45
N LYS A 95 17.86 15.40 -11.58
CA LYS A 95 18.63 16.63 -11.33
C LYS A 95 19.51 17.04 -12.51
N GLN A 96 19.93 16.11 -13.37
CA GLN A 96 20.66 16.45 -14.60
C GLN A 96 19.74 17.01 -15.69
N TYR A 97 18.45 16.67 -15.67
CA TYR A 97 17.45 17.32 -16.52
C TYR A 97 17.15 18.78 -16.11
N ILE A 98 17.31 19.11 -14.83
CA ILE A 98 17.05 20.46 -14.30
C ILE A 98 18.11 21.49 -14.75
N ASN A 99 19.26 21.05 -15.25
CA ASN A 99 20.43 21.91 -15.48
C ASN A 99 20.79 22.18 -16.94
N GLY A 100 19.89 21.99 -17.92
CA GLY A 100 20.27 22.46 -19.26
C GLY A 100 19.35 22.35 -20.46
N LYS A 101 18.20 21.67 -20.43
CA LYS A 101 17.25 21.72 -21.56
C LYS A 101 15.82 21.64 -21.08
N GLU A 102 15.03 22.64 -21.47
CA GLU A 102 13.58 22.72 -21.31
C GLU A 102 12.92 21.38 -21.57
N ASN A 103 12.39 20.79 -20.51
CA ASN A 103 11.15 20.02 -20.53
C ASN A 103 10.64 20.07 -19.08
N ASP A 104 9.61 20.91 -18.88
CA ASP A 104 8.96 21.13 -17.59
C ASP A 104 8.69 19.78 -16.89
N PRO A 105 9.38 19.46 -15.77
CA PRO A 105 9.17 18.23 -15.02
C PRO A 105 7.71 18.05 -14.59
N MET A 106 6.98 19.16 -14.48
CA MET A 106 5.57 19.19 -14.11
C MET A 106 4.63 18.82 -15.27
N ALA A 107 5.09 18.90 -16.52
CA ALA A 107 4.35 18.40 -17.68
C ALA A 107 4.45 16.87 -17.82
N VAL A 108 5.62 16.29 -17.52
CA VAL A 108 5.83 14.84 -17.49
C VAL A 108 5.13 14.22 -16.28
N LEU A 109 5.27 14.83 -15.10
CA LEU A 109 4.54 14.42 -13.91
C LEU A 109 3.03 14.60 -14.07
N LYS A 110 2.54 15.60 -14.83
CA LYS A 110 1.11 15.70 -15.17
C LYS A 110 0.63 14.51 -16.00
N LYS A 111 1.39 14.09 -17.01
CA LYS A 111 1.00 13.01 -17.92
C LYS A 111 0.97 11.64 -17.24
N GLU A 112 1.86 11.41 -16.28
CA GLU A 112 1.91 10.16 -15.51
C GLU A 112 1.05 10.20 -14.23
N ASN A 113 0.74 11.39 -13.68
CA ASN A 113 -0.18 11.54 -12.54
C ASN A 113 -1.63 11.88 -12.92
N GLU A 114 -2.02 11.78 -14.19
CA GLU A 114 -3.43 11.94 -14.57
C GLU A 114 -4.34 10.95 -13.82
N SER A 115 -3.86 9.73 -13.56
CA SER A 115 -4.55 8.73 -12.75
C SER A 115 -4.63 9.10 -11.27
N LEU A 116 -3.58 9.71 -10.72
CA LEU A 116 -3.52 10.14 -9.32
C LEU A 116 -4.42 11.38 -9.07
N TYR A 117 -4.41 12.33 -10.01
CA TYR A 117 -5.29 13.49 -9.98
C TYR A 117 -6.77 13.11 -10.19
N ALA A 118 -7.07 12.11 -11.04
CA ALA A 118 -8.41 11.56 -11.19
C ALA A 118 -8.91 10.92 -9.89
N LEU A 119 -8.06 10.14 -9.21
CA LEU A 119 -8.37 9.51 -7.92
C LEU A 119 -8.65 10.56 -6.84
N ILE A 120 -7.81 11.60 -6.72
CA ILE A 120 -8.00 12.69 -5.76
C ILE A 120 -9.29 13.48 -6.04
N LYS A 121 -9.67 13.65 -7.30
CA LYS A 121 -10.90 14.37 -7.71
C LYS A 121 -12.17 13.57 -7.37
N VAL A 122 -12.15 12.25 -7.59
CA VAL A 122 -13.23 11.34 -7.18
C VAL A 122 -13.39 11.32 -5.66
N LEU A 123 -12.28 11.24 -4.92
CA LEU A 123 -12.28 11.25 -3.45
C LEU A 123 -12.83 12.58 -2.88
N LYS A 124 -12.50 13.73 -3.48
CA LYS A 124 -13.04 15.04 -3.08
C LYS A 124 -14.53 15.22 -3.42
N ALA A 125 -15.03 14.57 -4.47
CA ALA A 125 -16.45 14.61 -4.83
C ALA A 125 -17.30 13.75 -3.88
N ALA A 126 -16.77 12.61 -3.44
CA ALA A 126 -17.43 11.71 -2.49
C ALA A 126 -17.52 12.26 -1.05
N GLN A 127 -16.69 13.25 -0.70
CA GLN A 127 -16.70 13.91 0.62
C GLN A 127 -17.70 15.08 0.72
N LYS A 128 -18.38 15.46 -0.37
CA LYS A 128 -19.35 16.57 -0.41
C LYS A 128 -20.82 16.10 -0.52
N GLN A 129 -21.08 14.81 -0.31
CA GLN A 129 -22.43 14.25 -0.10
C GLN A 129 -22.57 13.85 1.36
#